data_AF-A0A4Y2Q2N6-F1
#
_entry.id   AF-A0A4Y2Q2N6-F1
#
_cell.length_a   1.000
_cell.length_b   1.000
_cell.length_c   1.000
_cell.angle_alpha   90.00
_cell.angle_beta   90.00
_cell.angle_gamma   90.00
#
_symmetry.space_group_name_H-M   'P 1'
#
loop_
_entity.id
_entity.type
_entity.pdbx_description
1 polymer ?
#
loop_
_entity_poly.entity_id
_entity_poly.type
_entity_poly.pdbx_seq_one_letter_code
_entity_poly.pdbx_strand_id
1 'polypeptide(L)'
;MLYYNLDPCHFITAADLTWNAGLNFTKAELELFTDVNMYLWIEDNIHGGICYVGKRYSCCNNLFVPETFDSKLEETYIIAVDANNLYGYTMTQSLPIGNFKFLSESEIKDFNVLELSAKDEVGYFLEVDLLYPSKLHGLHDFPLAPDHTVITLDMFSPYQKKLVKNHGLKLSKQNRKLTPCFFTKYNYVVHYLNSKFYLEHGMVLQKIHNILSFKQESWLQPYVLFNNDKRQSTKQPFEKDLFKLMGSVRVCRIQEKGFKLMEPSH
;
A
#
# COMPACT_ATOMS: atom_id res chain seq x y z
N MET A 1 -7.10 -29.98 4.16
CA MET A 1 -6.90 -28.83 5.08
C MET A 1 -6.08 -29.15 6.34
N LEU A 2 -5.40 -30.31 6.38
CA LEU A 2 -4.48 -30.73 7.44
C LEU A 2 -3.35 -29.73 7.74
N TYR A 3 -2.94 -28.94 6.75
CA TYR A 3 -1.80 -28.02 6.86
C TYR A 3 -1.98 -26.87 7.87
N TYR A 4 -3.23 -26.46 8.15
CA TYR A 4 -3.52 -25.30 9.01
C TYR A 4 -4.20 -25.65 10.33
N ASN A 5 -4.51 -26.93 10.54
CA ASN A 5 -5.25 -27.43 11.69
C ASN A 5 -6.57 -26.67 11.94
N LEU A 6 -7.29 -26.36 10.86
CA LEU A 6 -8.59 -25.70 10.88
C LEU A 6 -9.55 -26.43 9.93
N ASP A 7 -10.80 -26.57 10.35
CA ASP A 7 -11.86 -27.11 9.50
C ASP A 7 -12.53 -25.95 8.72
N PRO A 8 -12.49 -25.98 7.38
CA PRO A 8 -13.04 -24.92 6.53
C PRO A 8 -14.54 -24.69 6.72
N CYS A 9 -15.29 -25.72 7.13
CA CYS A 9 -16.74 -25.65 7.26
C CYS A 9 -17.18 -24.64 8.34
N HIS A 10 -16.26 -24.23 9.22
CA HIS A 10 -16.51 -23.19 10.23
C HIS A 10 -16.27 -21.76 9.74
N PHE A 11 -15.88 -21.57 8.46
CA PHE A 11 -15.58 -20.25 7.92
C PHE A 11 -16.49 -19.92 6.73
N ILE A 12 -17.11 -18.74 6.79
CA ILE A 12 -18.01 -18.25 5.74
C ILE A 12 -17.23 -17.90 4.48
N THR A 13 -16.03 -17.35 4.63
CA THR A 13 -15.19 -16.91 3.51
C THR A 13 -13.78 -17.48 3.59
N ALA A 14 -13.11 -17.58 2.43
CA ALA A 14 -11.70 -17.94 2.37
C ALA A 14 -10.82 -16.92 3.12
N ALA A 15 -11.18 -15.63 3.08
CA ALA A 15 -10.50 -14.60 3.87
C ALA A 15 -10.61 -14.86 5.36
N ASP A 16 -11.78 -15.34 5.80
CA ASP A 16 -11.99 -15.66 7.20
C ASP A 16 -11.08 -16.81 7.66
N LEU A 17 -11.04 -17.87 6.86
CA LEU A 17 -10.18 -19.02 7.08
C LEU A 17 -8.69 -18.64 7.06
N THR A 18 -8.23 -17.88 6.06
CA THR A 18 -6.81 -17.57 5.89
C THR A 18 -6.23 -16.75 7.05
N TRP A 19 -6.95 -15.76 7.52
CA TRP A 19 -6.53 -14.95 8.68
C TRP A 19 -6.41 -15.78 9.95
N ASN A 20 -7.43 -16.59 10.26
CA ASN A 20 -7.41 -17.48 11.42
C ASN A 20 -6.32 -18.54 11.29
N ALA A 21 -6.08 -19.07 10.08
CA ALA A 21 -4.97 -19.98 9.81
C ALA A 21 -3.62 -19.30 10.07
N GLY A 22 -3.47 -18.03 9.68
CA GLY A 22 -2.28 -17.22 9.96
C GLY A 22 -2.03 -17.10 11.46
N LEU A 23 -3.00 -16.57 12.21
CA LEU A 23 -2.90 -16.42 13.66
C LEU A 23 -2.66 -17.75 14.38
N ASN A 24 -3.37 -18.81 13.99
CA ASN A 24 -3.20 -20.13 14.60
C ASN A 24 -1.81 -20.71 14.33
N PHE A 25 -1.23 -20.44 13.16
CA PHE A 25 0.09 -20.93 12.79
C PHE A 25 1.21 -20.17 13.49
N THR A 26 1.09 -18.84 13.56
CA THR A 26 2.14 -17.97 14.10
C THR A 26 2.02 -17.76 15.60
N LYS A 27 0.84 -18.05 16.18
CA LYS A 27 0.49 -17.75 17.57
C LYS A 27 0.67 -16.28 17.94
N ALA A 28 0.50 -15.40 16.94
CA ALA A 28 0.64 -13.97 17.16
C ALA A 28 -0.54 -13.44 17.99
N GLU A 29 -0.22 -12.64 19.00
CA GLU A 29 -1.18 -11.90 19.79
C GLU A 29 -1.18 -10.46 19.29
N LEU A 30 -2.31 -10.02 18.73
CA LEU A 30 -2.46 -8.68 18.17
C LEU A 30 -3.32 -7.84 19.11
N GLU A 31 -2.79 -6.71 19.55
CA GLU A 31 -3.54 -5.73 20.32
C GLU A 31 -4.52 -5.00 19.40
N LEU A 32 -5.73 -4.77 19.90
CA LEU A 32 -6.75 -3.97 19.22
C LEU A 32 -6.67 -2.52 19.70
N PHE A 33 -7.06 -1.59 18.83
CA PHE A 33 -7.21 -0.20 19.26
C PHE A 33 -8.31 -0.09 20.33
N THR A 34 -7.98 0.60 21.42
CA THR A 34 -8.91 0.94 22.49
C THR A 34 -9.46 2.36 22.36
N ASP A 35 -8.78 3.22 21.59
CA ASP A 35 -9.18 4.59 21.31
C ASP A 35 -9.80 4.71 19.91
N VAL A 36 -11.03 5.21 19.84
CA VAL A 36 -11.75 5.42 18.57
C VAL A 36 -11.08 6.47 17.70
N ASN A 37 -10.37 7.43 18.29
CA ASN A 37 -9.68 8.48 17.52
C ASN A 37 -8.47 7.91 16.80
N MET A 38 -7.69 7.02 17.46
CA MET A 38 -6.60 6.28 16.79
C MET A 38 -7.14 5.44 15.63
N TYR A 39 -8.27 4.76 15.85
CA TYR A 39 -8.93 3.97 14.83
C TYR A 39 -9.30 4.82 13.60
N LEU A 40 -10.03 5.92 13.80
CA LEU A 40 -10.43 6.82 12.71
C LEU A 40 -9.23 7.46 12.01
N TRP A 41 -8.20 7.84 12.77
CA TRP A 41 -6.97 8.42 12.22
C TRP A 41 -6.23 7.43 11.31
N ILE A 42 -6.23 6.12 11.61
CA ILE A 42 -5.69 5.11 10.69
C ILE A 42 -6.64 4.84 9.52
N GLU A 43 -7.95 4.68 9.77
CA GLU A 43 -8.93 4.33 8.73
C GLU A 43 -8.97 5.38 7.60
N ASP A 44 -8.97 6.67 7.94
CA ASP A 44 -8.96 7.77 6.98
C ASP A 44 -7.70 7.83 6.10
N ASN A 45 -6.64 7.13 6.51
CA ASN A 45 -5.34 7.13 5.87
C ASN A 45 -4.95 5.78 5.25
N ILE A 46 -5.92 4.86 5.11
CA ILE A 46 -5.74 3.64 4.31
C ILE A 46 -5.80 4.00 2.82
N HIS A 47 -4.70 3.76 2.12
CA HIS A 47 -4.60 3.98 0.68
C HIS A 47 -4.69 2.65 -0.09
N GLY A 48 -5.37 2.68 -1.23
CA GLY A 48 -5.43 1.56 -2.17
C GLY A 48 -4.18 1.45 -3.05
N GLY A 49 -4.26 0.57 -4.05
CA GLY A 49 -3.22 0.44 -5.07
C GLY A 49 -3.13 1.70 -5.95
N ILE A 50 -1.90 2.12 -6.24
CA ILE A 50 -1.65 3.24 -7.16
C ILE A 50 -1.89 2.76 -8.59
N CYS A 51 -2.73 3.48 -9.33
CA CYS A 51 -2.89 3.31 -10.77
C CYS A 51 -2.51 4.62 -11.45
N TYR A 52 -1.48 4.59 -12.29
CA TYR A 52 -0.93 5.77 -12.94
C TYR A 52 -0.50 5.50 -14.37
N VAL A 53 -0.77 6.47 -15.24
CA VAL A 53 -0.34 6.46 -16.65
C VAL A 53 0.39 7.77 -16.92
N GLY A 54 1.72 7.72 -16.93
CA GLY A 54 2.56 8.89 -17.22
C GLY A 54 2.60 9.20 -18.72
N LYS A 55 3.05 8.25 -19.53
CA LYS A 55 3.10 8.37 -21.01
C LYS A 55 1.86 7.71 -21.63
N ARG A 56 1.04 8.50 -22.34
CA ARG A 56 -0.23 8.02 -22.93
C ARG A 56 -0.06 7.07 -24.11
N TYR A 57 1.02 7.22 -24.87
CA TYR A 57 1.30 6.40 -26.04
C TYR A 57 2.81 6.25 -26.19
N SER A 58 3.26 5.02 -26.41
CA SER A 58 4.62 4.70 -26.81
C SER A 58 4.55 3.62 -27.89
N CYS A 59 5.31 3.82 -28.96
CA CYS A 59 5.61 2.78 -29.94
C CYS A 59 7.07 2.36 -29.77
N CYS A 60 7.39 1.16 -30.26
CA CYS A 60 8.76 0.68 -30.33
C CYS A 60 9.02 0.08 -31.70
N ASN A 61 10.25 0.19 -32.17
CA ASN A 61 10.72 -0.37 -33.43
C ASN A 61 11.29 -1.77 -33.15
N ASN A 62 10.41 -2.77 -33.16
CA ASN A 62 10.73 -4.12 -32.74
C ASN A 62 10.83 -5.05 -33.94
N LEU A 63 11.97 -5.72 -34.12
CA LEU A 63 12.23 -6.64 -35.24
C LEU A 63 11.26 -7.83 -35.28
N PHE A 64 10.66 -8.21 -34.15
CA PHE A 64 9.69 -9.29 -34.05
C PHE A 64 8.27 -8.87 -34.47
N VAL A 65 8.06 -7.62 -34.87
CA VAL A 65 6.80 -7.10 -35.42
C VAL A 65 7.07 -6.54 -36.83
N PRO A 66 7.18 -7.42 -37.86
CA PRO A 66 7.64 -7.03 -39.19
C PRO A 66 6.75 -6.00 -39.87
N GLU A 67 5.46 -5.92 -39.51
CA GLU A 67 4.49 -5.01 -40.12
C GLU A 67 4.82 -3.54 -39.87
N THR A 68 5.52 -3.24 -38.78
CA THR A 68 5.83 -1.87 -38.34
C THR A 68 7.33 -1.60 -38.17
N PHE A 69 8.18 -2.59 -38.44
CA PHE A 69 9.63 -2.48 -38.27
C PHE A 69 10.28 -1.69 -39.41
N ASP A 70 11.17 -0.75 -39.05
CA ASP A 70 12.02 -0.01 -39.99
C ASP A 70 13.49 -0.25 -39.65
N SER A 71 14.22 -0.87 -40.59
CA SER A 71 15.65 -1.16 -40.45
C SER A 71 16.54 0.09 -40.43
N LYS A 72 15.99 1.27 -40.74
CA LYS A 72 16.68 2.56 -40.66
C LYS A 72 16.60 3.19 -39.27
N LEU A 73 15.69 2.73 -38.42
CA LEU A 73 15.51 3.24 -37.07
C LEU A 73 16.21 2.34 -36.04
N GLU A 74 16.56 2.92 -34.90
CA GLU A 74 17.09 2.16 -33.78
C GLU A 74 16.06 1.14 -33.29
N GLU A 75 16.53 -0.06 -32.98
CA GLU A 75 15.72 -1.14 -32.45
C GLU A 75 15.33 -0.84 -30.99
N THR A 76 14.04 -0.85 -30.70
CA THR A 76 13.53 -0.53 -29.36
C THR A 76 12.47 -1.53 -28.93
N TYR A 77 12.34 -1.69 -27.62
CA TYR A 77 11.44 -2.66 -27.00
C TYR A 77 10.59 -2.02 -25.91
N ILE A 78 9.37 -2.53 -25.73
CA ILE A 78 8.54 -2.23 -24.56
C ILE A 78 8.49 -3.49 -23.71
N ILE A 79 8.84 -3.35 -22.43
CA ILE A 79 8.79 -4.43 -21.46
C ILE A 79 7.55 -4.30 -20.58
N ALA A 80 6.83 -5.41 -20.39
CA ALA A 80 5.79 -5.53 -19.38
C ALA A 80 6.37 -6.31 -18.19
N VAL A 81 6.39 -5.68 -17.02
CA VAL A 81 6.88 -6.28 -15.77
C VAL A 81 5.70 -6.43 -14.81
N ASP A 82 5.57 -7.62 -14.22
CA ASP A 82 4.58 -7.90 -13.17
C ASP A 82 5.29 -8.46 -11.93
N ALA A 83 4.98 -7.88 -10.77
CA ALA A 83 5.57 -8.30 -9.51
C ALA A 83 4.84 -9.53 -8.95
N ASN A 84 5.54 -10.66 -8.88
CA ASN A 84 5.00 -11.88 -8.31
C ASN A 84 4.70 -11.72 -6.82
N ASN A 85 3.43 -11.89 -6.43
CA ASN A 85 2.99 -11.91 -5.03
C ASN A 85 3.43 -10.66 -4.22
N LEU A 86 3.25 -9.46 -4.80
CA LEU A 86 3.60 -8.18 -4.19
C LEU A 86 3.11 -8.07 -2.73
N TYR A 87 1.84 -8.41 -2.50
CA TYR A 87 1.23 -8.37 -1.18
C TYR A 87 1.81 -9.39 -0.21
N GLY A 88 2.08 -10.62 -0.68
CA GLY A 88 2.75 -11.62 0.15
C GLY A 88 4.12 -11.14 0.61
N TYR A 89 4.90 -10.47 -0.26
CA TYR A 89 6.17 -9.86 0.12
C TYR A 89 6.00 -8.74 1.18
N THR A 90 5.01 -7.86 1.03
CA THR A 90 4.74 -6.84 2.06
C THR A 90 4.36 -7.44 3.41
N MET A 91 3.68 -8.60 3.40
CA MET A 91 3.30 -9.31 4.62
C MET A 91 4.45 -10.05 5.31
N THR A 92 5.61 -10.19 4.68
CA THR A 92 6.81 -10.71 5.37
C THR A 92 7.62 -9.63 6.07
N GLN A 93 7.26 -8.36 5.87
CA GLN A 93 7.90 -7.24 6.57
C GLN A 93 7.39 -7.16 8.01
N SER A 94 8.04 -6.33 8.83
CA SER A 94 7.59 -6.03 10.17
C SER A 94 6.25 -5.31 10.12
N LEU A 95 5.23 -5.86 10.78
CA LEU A 95 3.87 -5.32 10.84
C LEU A 95 3.53 -4.94 12.28
N PRO A 96 2.65 -3.94 12.50
CA PRO A 96 2.19 -3.59 13.85
C PRO A 96 1.54 -4.78 14.55
N ILE A 97 1.89 -4.98 15.83
CA ILE A 97 1.30 -6.00 16.70
C ILE A 97 0.70 -5.45 18.00
N GLY A 98 1.09 -4.26 18.45
CA GLY A 98 0.52 -3.64 19.65
C GLY A 98 1.34 -2.50 20.24
N ASN A 99 1.10 -2.18 21.50
CA ASN A 99 1.66 -1.05 22.25
C ASN A 99 1.46 0.29 21.54
N PHE A 100 0.26 0.54 21.03
CA PHE A 100 -0.07 1.74 20.28
C PHE A 100 -0.09 2.97 21.19
N LYS A 101 0.79 3.94 20.93
CA LYS A 101 0.89 5.16 21.76
C LYS A 101 1.23 6.38 20.92
N PHE A 102 0.45 7.44 21.08
CA PHE A 102 0.85 8.76 20.59
C PHE A 102 2.03 9.28 21.40
N LEU A 103 3.02 9.82 20.71
CA LEU A 103 4.18 10.46 21.35
C LEU A 103 3.81 11.85 21.87
N SER A 104 4.52 12.28 22.92
CA SER A 104 4.44 13.64 23.45
C SER A 104 5.11 14.66 22.52
N GLU A 105 4.76 15.94 22.68
CA GLU A 105 5.39 17.02 21.90
C GLU A 105 6.92 17.08 22.05
N SER A 106 7.46 16.72 23.21
CA SER A 106 8.90 16.63 23.44
C SER A 106 9.54 15.52 22.60
N GLU A 107 8.93 14.33 22.59
CA GLU A 107 9.43 13.20 21.80
C GLU A 107 9.36 13.47 20.30
N ILE A 108 8.33 14.20 19.85
CA ILE A 108 8.19 14.59 18.44
C ILE A 108 9.29 15.57 18.01
N LYS A 109 9.70 16.50 18.88
CA LYS A 109 10.73 17.50 18.56
C LYS A 109 12.10 16.86 18.32
N ASP A 110 12.41 15.79 19.04
CA ASP A 110 13.68 15.08 18.94
C ASP A 110 13.63 13.90 17.94
N PHE A 111 12.51 13.75 17.22
CA PHE A 111 12.29 12.61 16.34
C PHE A 111 13.03 12.74 15.00
N ASN A 112 13.87 11.75 14.67
CA ASN A 112 14.56 11.68 13.38
C ASN A 112 14.16 10.45 12.56
N VAL A 113 13.36 10.68 11.50
CA VAL A 113 12.88 9.62 10.60
C VAL A 113 14.03 8.89 9.87
N LEU A 114 15.13 9.58 9.57
CA LEU A 114 16.21 9.04 8.75
C LEU A 114 17.07 8.00 9.48
N GLU A 115 17.07 8.04 10.81
CA GLU A 115 17.83 7.12 11.66
C GLU A 115 17.13 5.76 11.86
N LEU A 116 15.83 5.70 11.56
CA LEU A 116 15.01 4.50 11.76
C LEU A 116 15.33 3.39 10.75
N SER A 117 15.13 2.15 11.19
CA SER A 117 15.39 0.93 10.44
C SER A 117 14.17 0.01 10.43
N ALA A 118 13.99 -0.74 9.34
CA ALA A 118 12.93 -1.74 9.22
C ALA A 118 13.08 -2.91 10.23
N LYS A 119 14.26 -3.05 10.85
CA LYS A 119 14.59 -4.07 11.84
C LYS A 119 14.31 -3.65 13.28
N ASP A 120 13.93 -2.40 13.50
CA ASP A 120 13.65 -1.90 14.84
C ASP A 120 12.40 -2.58 15.41
N GLU A 121 12.37 -2.77 16.72
CA GLU A 121 11.21 -3.37 17.40
C GLU A 121 9.99 -2.43 17.43
N VAL A 122 10.23 -1.13 17.23
CA VAL A 122 9.22 -0.06 17.24
C VAL A 122 9.11 0.56 15.86
N GLY A 123 7.89 0.58 15.32
CA GLY A 123 7.54 1.31 14.12
C GLY A 123 6.68 2.54 14.43
N TYR A 124 6.52 3.40 13.42
CA TYR A 124 5.79 4.66 13.57
C TYR A 124 4.91 4.98 12.35
N PHE A 125 3.74 5.55 12.61
CA PHE A 125 2.98 6.32 11.64
C PHE A 125 3.13 7.80 11.99
N LEU A 126 3.42 8.63 10.99
CA LEU A 126 3.63 10.06 11.18
C LEU A 126 2.60 10.85 10.40
N GLU A 127 2.01 11.87 11.01
CA GLU A 127 1.23 12.91 10.34
C GLU A 127 2.15 14.09 10.03
N VAL A 128 2.40 14.35 8.75
CA VAL A 128 3.45 15.26 8.31
C VAL A 128 2.99 16.22 7.21
N ASP A 129 3.65 17.38 7.17
CA ASP A 129 3.64 18.25 6.01
C ASP A 129 4.87 17.94 5.14
N LEU A 130 4.65 17.57 3.88
CA LEU A 130 5.71 17.22 2.94
C LEU A 130 5.66 18.14 1.72
N LEU A 131 6.73 18.90 1.53
CA LEU A 131 6.95 19.69 0.33
C LEU A 131 7.53 18.80 -0.77
N TYR A 132 6.97 18.95 -1.97
CA TYR A 132 7.49 18.37 -3.20
C TYR A 132 8.22 19.46 -4.01
N PRO A 133 9.56 19.50 -4.02
CA PRO A 133 10.29 20.53 -4.75
C PRO A 133 10.05 20.47 -6.26
N SER A 134 9.84 21.63 -6.90
CA SER A 134 9.59 21.70 -8.35
C SER A 134 10.71 21.13 -9.22
N LYS A 135 11.95 21.14 -8.72
CA LYS A 135 13.11 20.53 -9.38
C LYS A 135 12.95 19.02 -9.61
N LEU A 136 12.12 18.34 -8.81
CA LEU A 136 11.87 16.90 -8.92
C LEU A 136 10.79 16.56 -9.96
N HIS A 137 9.96 17.53 -10.38
CA HIS A 137 8.80 17.24 -11.25
C HIS A 137 9.18 16.69 -12.62
N GLY A 138 10.36 17.07 -13.13
CA GLY A 138 10.91 16.54 -14.38
C GLY A 138 11.76 15.29 -14.21
N LEU A 139 12.14 14.95 -12.97
CA LEU A 139 12.97 13.78 -12.65
C LEU A 139 12.12 12.57 -12.25
N HIS A 140 10.97 12.82 -11.62
CA HIS A 140 10.11 11.78 -11.12
C HIS A 140 8.95 11.54 -12.08
N ASP A 141 9.05 10.48 -12.87
CA ASP A 141 7.93 10.05 -13.73
C ASP A 141 6.71 9.60 -12.91
N PHE A 142 6.96 9.10 -11.69
CA PHE A 142 5.97 8.66 -10.73
C PHE A 142 5.98 9.56 -9.49
N PRO A 143 4.98 10.44 -9.32
CA PRO A 143 4.88 11.26 -8.11
C PRO A 143 4.79 10.39 -6.85
N LEU A 144 5.57 10.77 -5.84
CA LEU A 144 5.60 10.14 -4.51
C LEU A 144 4.43 10.62 -3.65
N ALA A 145 4.18 9.94 -2.53
CA ALA A 145 3.12 10.27 -1.57
C ALA A 145 1.74 10.49 -2.24
N PRO A 146 1.17 9.45 -2.90
CA PRO A 146 -0.16 9.53 -3.47
C PRO A 146 -1.19 9.84 -2.39
N ASP A 147 -2.16 10.71 -2.70
CA ASP A 147 -3.12 11.20 -1.71
C ASP A 147 -4.54 11.25 -2.27
N HIS A 148 -5.54 11.14 -1.40
CA HIS A 148 -6.96 11.22 -1.71
C HIS A 148 -7.37 12.65 -2.07
N THR A 149 -7.21 13.01 -3.34
CA THR A 149 -7.52 14.35 -3.84
C THR A 149 -8.91 14.43 -4.45
N VAL A 150 -9.63 15.52 -4.19
CA VAL A 150 -10.85 15.87 -4.93
C VAL A 150 -10.44 16.58 -6.22
N ILE A 151 -10.72 15.96 -7.37
CA ILE A 151 -10.36 16.54 -8.66
C ILE A 151 -11.45 17.52 -9.09
N THR A 152 -11.09 18.80 -9.15
CA THR A 152 -11.99 19.90 -9.54
C THR A 152 -11.83 20.29 -11.02
N LEU A 153 -12.81 21.02 -11.57
CA LEU A 153 -12.80 21.43 -12.98
C LEU A 153 -11.63 22.33 -13.35
N ASP A 154 -11.18 23.18 -12.43
CA ASP A 154 -10.07 24.10 -12.63
C ASP A 154 -8.76 23.36 -12.94
N MET A 155 -8.56 22.17 -12.33
CA MET A 155 -7.40 21.30 -12.54
C MET A 155 -7.37 20.65 -13.94
N PHE A 156 -8.46 20.72 -14.71
CA PHE A 156 -8.54 20.07 -16.02
C PHE A 156 -7.81 20.90 -17.09
N SER A 157 -7.11 20.20 -17.99
CA SER A 157 -6.60 20.81 -19.22
C SER A 157 -7.74 21.36 -20.09
N PRO A 158 -7.47 22.33 -20.98
CA PRO A 158 -8.48 22.85 -21.91
C PRO A 158 -9.19 21.76 -22.72
N TYR A 159 -8.46 20.73 -23.14
CA TYR A 159 -9.02 19.58 -23.87
C TYR A 159 -9.99 18.78 -23.01
N GLN A 160 -9.62 18.46 -21.77
CA GLN A 160 -10.50 17.73 -20.84
C GLN A 160 -11.76 18.53 -20.53
N LYS A 161 -11.65 19.86 -20.34
CA LYS A 161 -12.82 20.75 -20.16
C LYS A 161 -13.77 20.67 -21.37
N LYS A 162 -13.23 20.67 -22.59
CA LYS A 162 -14.01 20.49 -23.82
C LYS A 162 -14.71 19.14 -23.88
N LEU A 163 -14.04 18.05 -23.51
CA LEU A 163 -14.65 16.71 -23.47
C LEU A 163 -15.80 16.64 -22.46
N VAL A 164 -15.62 17.19 -21.26
CA VAL A 164 -16.68 17.24 -20.25
C VAL A 164 -17.92 17.95 -20.80
N LYS A 165 -17.73 19.09 -21.49
CA LYS A 165 -18.81 19.84 -22.12
C LYS A 165 -19.47 19.07 -23.27
N ASN A 166 -18.67 18.48 -24.16
CA ASN A 166 -19.16 17.79 -25.36
C ASN A 166 -19.93 16.51 -25.04
N HIS A 167 -19.54 15.80 -23.99
CA HIS A 167 -20.14 14.51 -23.61
C HIS A 167 -21.08 14.62 -22.39
N GLY A 168 -21.35 15.83 -21.89
CA GLY A 168 -22.25 16.05 -20.76
C GLY A 168 -21.81 15.33 -19.48
N LEU A 169 -20.50 15.16 -19.27
CA LEU A 169 -19.97 14.38 -18.13
C LEU A 169 -20.22 15.14 -16.82
N LYS A 170 -20.79 14.46 -15.84
CA LYS A 170 -20.95 15.00 -14.48
C LYS A 170 -19.71 14.68 -13.65
N LEU A 171 -19.12 15.70 -13.06
CA LEU A 171 -18.05 15.52 -12.08
C LEU A 171 -18.67 15.32 -10.70
N SER A 172 -18.35 14.20 -10.07
CA SER A 172 -18.67 14.02 -8.65
C SER A 172 -17.74 14.91 -7.83
N LYS A 173 -18.32 15.88 -7.12
CA LYS A 173 -17.59 16.70 -6.15
C LYS A 173 -17.23 15.94 -4.87
N GLN A 174 -17.80 14.74 -4.69
CA GLN A 174 -17.69 13.96 -3.45
C GLN A 174 -16.66 12.82 -3.56
N ASN A 175 -16.30 12.40 -4.77
CA ASN A 175 -15.44 11.24 -4.95
C ASN A 175 -13.96 11.67 -4.89
N ARG A 176 -13.33 11.44 -3.74
CA ARG A 176 -11.88 11.50 -3.61
C ARG A 176 -11.24 10.41 -4.47
N LYS A 177 -10.16 10.73 -5.16
CA LYS A 177 -9.37 9.77 -5.94
C LYS A 177 -7.97 9.71 -5.39
N LEU A 178 -7.46 8.50 -5.18
CA LEU A 178 -6.05 8.31 -4.89
C LEU A 178 -5.23 8.77 -6.09
N THR A 179 -4.52 9.88 -5.94
CA THR A 179 -3.86 10.56 -7.05
C THR A 179 -2.39 10.77 -6.71
N PRO A 180 -1.47 10.18 -7.49
CA PRO A 180 -0.07 10.59 -7.45
C PRO A 180 0.02 11.99 -8.07
N CYS A 181 0.42 12.97 -7.26
CA CYS A 181 0.53 14.36 -7.67
C CYS A 181 1.70 15.04 -6.95
N PHE A 182 2.25 16.06 -7.59
CA PHE A 182 3.38 16.84 -7.09
C PHE A 182 2.98 17.97 -6.13
N PHE A 183 1.73 17.97 -5.64
CA PHE A 183 1.31 18.98 -4.67
C PHE A 183 2.00 18.77 -3.33
N THR A 184 2.18 19.86 -2.59
CA THR A 184 2.54 19.79 -1.17
C THR A 184 1.47 19.01 -0.42
N LYS A 185 1.90 18.10 0.44
CA LYS A 185 1.04 17.28 1.27
C LYS A 185 0.95 17.92 2.64
N TYR A 186 -0.26 18.04 3.17
CA TYR A 186 -0.51 18.58 4.50
C TYR A 186 -1.23 17.54 5.34
N ASN A 187 -0.86 17.42 6.61
CA ASN A 187 -1.43 16.43 7.54
C ASN A 187 -1.45 15.01 6.94
N TYR A 188 -0.42 14.68 6.15
CA TYR A 188 -0.35 13.41 5.43
C TYR A 188 0.14 12.32 6.38
N VAL A 189 -0.68 11.30 6.60
CA VAL A 189 -0.29 10.18 7.45
C VAL A 189 0.46 9.13 6.64
N VAL A 190 1.64 8.76 7.13
CA VAL A 190 2.56 7.90 6.41
C VAL A 190 3.31 6.96 7.35
N HIS A 191 3.56 5.74 6.89
CA HIS A 191 4.46 4.81 7.57
C HIS A 191 5.90 5.33 7.55
N TYR A 192 6.64 5.19 8.65
CA TYR A 192 7.99 5.76 8.77
C TYR A 192 8.97 5.35 7.66
N LEU A 193 8.92 4.09 7.20
CA LEU A 193 9.76 3.65 6.07
C LEU A 193 9.44 4.36 4.76
N ASN A 194 8.15 4.65 4.52
CA ASN A 194 7.75 5.40 3.33
C ASN A 194 8.13 6.87 3.47
N SER A 195 8.01 7.45 4.67
CA SER A 195 8.49 8.80 4.96
C SER A 195 9.99 8.90 4.69
N LYS A 196 10.79 7.98 5.25
CA LYS A 196 12.22 7.88 4.99
C LYS A 196 12.53 7.79 3.50
N PHE A 197 11.87 6.89 2.79
CA PHE A 197 12.00 6.74 1.34
C PHE A 197 11.71 8.05 0.60
N TYR A 198 10.64 8.78 0.96
CA TYR A 198 10.31 10.06 0.32
C TYR A 198 11.39 11.14 0.54
N LEU A 199 11.95 11.22 1.76
CA LEU A 199 13.01 12.16 2.09
C LEU A 199 14.32 11.83 1.36
N GLU A 200 14.68 10.54 1.28
CA GLU A 200 15.83 10.06 0.51
C GLU A 200 15.69 10.38 -0.98
N HIS A 201 14.45 10.44 -1.51
CA HIS A 201 14.14 10.85 -2.87
C HIS A 201 13.91 12.37 -3.01
N GLY A 202 14.27 13.15 -2.00
CA GLY A 202 14.36 14.61 -2.09
C GLY A 202 13.08 15.37 -1.77
N MET A 203 12.00 14.71 -1.33
CA MET A 203 10.90 15.44 -0.67
C MET A 203 11.42 16.07 0.61
N VAL A 204 10.79 17.17 1.04
CA VAL A 204 11.24 17.94 2.20
C VAL A 204 10.19 17.86 3.29
N LEU A 205 10.56 17.33 4.45
CA LEU A 205 9.75 17.36 5.65
C LEU A 205 9.67 18.79 6.17
N GLN A 206 8.46 19.37 6.18
CA GLN A 206 8.23 20.72 6.70
C GLN A 206 7.85 20.70 8.18
N LYS A 207 6.99 19.75 8.58
CA LYS A 207 6.49 19.64 9.94
C LYS A 207 6.04 18.21 10.23
N ILE A 208 6.22 17.78 11.49
CA ILE A 208 5.55 16.61 12.06
C ILE A 208 4.50 17.13 13.04
N HIS A 209 3.24 16.72 12.87
CA HIS A 209 2.14 17.11 13.75
C HIS A 209 1.92 16.07 14.85
N ASN A 210 1.83 14.79 14.48
CA ASN A 210 1.58 13.69 15.39
C ASN A 210 2.42 12.47 14.99
N ILE A 211 2.75 11.64 15.97
CA ILE A 211 3.41 10.35 15.76
C ILE A 211 2.71 9.29 16.59
N LEU A 212 2.22 8.24 15.93
CA LEU A 212 1.74 7.02 16.56
C LEU A 212 2.85 5.97 16.51
N SER A 213 3.37 5.59 17.68
CA SER A 213 4.32 4.50 17.85
C SER A 213 3.60 3.16 18.06
N PHE A 214 4.24 2.07 17.62
CA PHE A 214 3.74 0.71 17.81
C PHE A 214 4.89 -0.30 17.85
N LYS A 215 4.70 -1.39 18.59
CA LYS A 215 5.54 -2.58 18.50
C LYS A 215 5.27 -3.27 17.16
N GLN A 216 6.32 -3.67 16.45
CA GLN A 216 6.22 -4.35 15.16
C GLN A 216 7.04 -5.64 15.12
N GLU A 217 6.52 -6.64 14.43
CA GLU A 217 7.20 -7.92 14.22
C GLU A 217 6.84 -8.50 12.84
N SER A 218 7.74 -9.29 12.25
CA SER A 218 7.46 -10.05 11.02
C SER A 218 6.61 -11.30 11.29
N TRP A 219 5.55 -11.16 12.10
CA TRP A 219 4.78 -12.29 12.63
C TRP A 219 4.13 -13.14 11.53
N LEU A 220 3.79 -12.54 10.38
CA LEU A 220 3.19 -13.23 9.23
C LEU A 220 4.20 -13.95 8.33
N GLN A 221 5.49 -13.61 8.42
CA GLN A 221 6.53 -14.13 7.55
C GLN A 221 6.59 -15.67 7.53
N PRO A 222 6.61 -16.39 8.68
CA PRO A 222 6.71 -17.85 8.66
C PRO A 222 5.57 -18.52 7.90
N TYR A 223 4.36 -17.98 8.03
CA TYR A 223 3.20 -18.53 7.33
C TYR A 223 3.25 -18.23 5.82
N VAL A 224 3.64 -17.01 5.42
CA VAL A 224 3.73 -16.65 4.00
C VAL A 224 4.76 -17.53 3.30
N LEU A 225 5.93 -17.71 3.91
CA LEU A 225 6.98 -18.58 3.38
C LEU A 225 6.49 -20.04 3.26
N PHE A 226 5.83 -20.55 4.30
CA PHE A 226 5.20 -21.88 4.26
C PHE A 226 4.26 -22.06 3.05
N ASN A 227 3.39 -21.09 2.79
CA ASN A 227 2.46 -21.16 1.65
C ASN A 227 3.18 -21.11 0.31
N ASN A 228 4.20 -20.26 0.18
CA ASN A 228 5.00 -20.16 -1.03
C ASN A 228 5.71 -21.49 -1.31
N ASP A 229 6.32 -22.10 -0.30
CA ASP A 229 7.02 -23.39 -0.42
C ASP A 229 6.06 -24.52 -0.82
N LYS A 230 4.88 -24.59 -0.19
CA LYS A 230 3.85 -25.57 -0.55
C LYS A 230 3.32 -25.37 -1.96
N ARG A 231 3.09 -24.11 -2.37
CA ARG A 231 2.66 -23.77 -3.74
C ARG A 231 3.68 -24.21 -4.79
N GLN A 232 4.98 -24.03 -4.51
CA GLN A 232 6.05 -24.45 -5.40
C GLN A 232 6.19 -25.98 -5.46
N SER A 233 5.99 -26.65 -4.32
CA SER A 233 6.20 -28.10 -4.18
C SER A 233 5.06 -28.94 -4.77
N THR A 234 3.81 -28.46 -4.71
CA THR A 234 2.68 -29.24 -5.22
C THR A 234 2.62 -29.25 -6.75
N LYS A 235 2.22 -30.39 -7.31
CA LYS A 235 1.94 -30.55 -8.75
C LYS A 235 0.44 -30.39 -9.06
N GLN A 236 -0.42 -30.41 -8.05
CA GLN A 236 -1.87 -30.36 -8.22
C GLN A 236 -2.35 -28.91 -8.47
N PRO A 237 -3.06 -28.63 -9.58
CA PRO A 237 -3.53 -27.27 -9.89
C PRO A 237 -4.39 -26.67 -8.78
N PHE A 238 -5.33 -27.47 -8.24
CA PHE A 238 -6.19 -27.05 -7.14
C PHE A 238 -5.41 -26.60 -5.90
N GLU A 239 -4.39 -27.36 -5.50
CA GLU A 239 -3.57 -27.01 -4.34
C GLU A 239 -2.71 -25.77 -4.60
N LYS A 240 -2.19 -25.59 -5.83
CA LYS A 240 -1.47 -24.37 -6.19
C LYS A 240 -2.35 -23.13 -6.04
N ASP A 241 -3.60 -23.21 -6.48
CA ASP A 241 -4.55 -22.10 -6.37
C ASP A 241 -4.96 -21.88 -4.91
N LEU A 242 -5.13 -22.95 -4.13
CA LEU A 242 -5.37 -22.86 -2.69
C LEU A 242 -4.21 -22.14 -1.98
N PHE A 243 -2.96 -22.57 -2.13
CA PHE A 243 -1.82 -21.92 -1.47
C PHE A 243 -1.61 -20.48 -1.95
N LYS A 244 -1.93 -20.17 -3.22
CA LYS A 244 -1.94 -18.80 -3.73
C LYS A 244 -2.98 -17.95 -3.00
N LEU A 245 -4.20 -18.46 -2.84
CA LEU A 245 -5.29 -17.82 -2.13
C LEU A 245 -4.92 -17.57 -0.66
N MET A 246 -4.44 -18.62 0.04
CA MET A 246 -4.01 -18.54 1.44
C MET A 246 -2.81 -17.61 1.64
N GLY A 247 -1.95 -17.46 0.63
CA GLY A 247 -0.86 -16.48 0.63
C GLY A 247 -1.33 -15.02 0.51
N SER A 248 -2.38 -14.76 -0.29
CA SER A 248 -2.70 -13.42 -0.80
C SER A 248 -3.89 -12.72 -0.12
N VAL A 249 -4.88 -13.46 0.39
CA VAL A 249 -6.20 -12.90 0.79
C VAL A 249 -6.17 -12.07 2.09
N ARG A 250 -5.04 -12.06 2.82
CA ARG A 250 -4.95 -11.41 4.13
C ARG A 250 -4.81 -9.88 4.09
N VAL A 251 -4.40 -9.29 2.99
CA VAL A 251 -4.24 -7.82 2.90
C VAL A 251 -5.58 -7.11 3.09
N CYS A 252 -6.66 -7.63 2.50
CA CYS A 252 -7.99 -7.07 2.67
C CYS A 252 -8.48 -7.17 4.14
N ARG A 253 -8.15 -8.27 4.84
CA ARG A 253 -8.67 -8.52 6.19
C ARG A 253 -7.84 -7.87 7.31
N ILE A 254 -6.55 -7.58 7.10
CA ILE A 254 -5.79 -6.69 7.99
C ILE A 254 -6.41 -5.29 7.99
N GLN A 255 -6.78 -4.80 6.80
CA GLN A 255 -7.47 -3.52 6.64
C GLN A 255 -8.89 -3.55 7.23
N GLU A 256 -9.63 -4.66 7.07
CA GLU A 256 -11.02 -4.76 7.53
C GLU A 256 -11.20 -5.16 9.01
N LYS A 257 -10.41 -6.09 9.55
CA LYS A 257 -10.64 -6.70 10.89
C LYS A 257 -9.51 -6.51 11.89
N GLY A 258 -8.30 -6.12 11.46
CA GLY A 258 -7.23 -5.74 12.38
C GLY A 258 -7.60 -4.55 13.27
N PHE A 259 -8.58 -3.75 12.82
CA PHE A 259 -8.98 -2.52 13.47
C PHE A 259 -10.49 -2.45 13.85
N LYS A 260 -11.37 -3.28 13.26
CA LYS A 260 -12.85 -3.21 13.46
C LYS A 260 -13.43 -4.10 14.58
N LEU A 261 -12.64 -4.72 15.45
CA LEU A 261 -13.22 -5.49 16.56
C LEU A 261 -13.57 -4.59 17.75
N MET A 262 -14.50 -3.66 17.52
CA MET A 262 -15.40 -3.13 18.55
C MET A 262 -16.82 -3.62 18.23
N GLU A 263 -17.08 -4.91 18.44
CA GLU A 263 -18.44 -5.34 18.73
C GLU A 263 -18.44 -6.04 20.09
N PRO A 264 -19.29 -5.61 21.04
CA PRO A 264 -19.46 -6.31 22.30
C PRO A 264 -20.06 -7.68 21.99
N SER A 265 -19.37 -8.74 22.42
CA SER A 265 -19.97 -10.05 22.62
C SER A 265 -21.16 -9.88 23.57
N HIS A 266 -22.37 -10.08 23.04
CA HIS A 266 -23.55 -10.44 23.83
C HIS A 266 -23.46 -11.90 24.29
#